data_AF-A0A928X8U8-F1
#
_entry.id   AF-A0A928X8U8-F1
#
_cell.length_a   1.000
_cell.length_b   1.000
_cell.length_c   1.000
_cell.angle_alpha   90.00
_cell.angle_beta   90.00
_cell.angle_gamma   90.00
#
_symmetry.space_group_name_H-M   'P 1'
#
loop_
_entity.id
_entity.type
_entity.pdbx_description
1 polymer ?
#
loop_
_entity_poly.entity_id
_entity_poly.type
_entity_poly.pdbx_seq_one_letter_code
_entity_poly.pdbx_strand_id
1 'polypeptide(L)' 'MPEKEEKEVKEKKHVCSICGRPSDLVICHACEDKIRGEALEKKHDIDKAGRTDSGRR' A
#
# COMPACT_ATOMS: atom_id res chain seq x y z
N MET A 1 -4.09 -15.31 29.59
CA MET A 1 -4.42 -15.69 28.21
C MET A 1 -5.44 -14.69 27.70
N PRO A 2 -5.13 -13.79 26.76
CA PRO A 2 -6.17 -12.93 26.20
C PRO A 2 -6.68 -13.52 24.88
N GLU A 3 -7.95 -13.90 24.96
CA GLU A 3 -8.87 -14.17 23.85
C GLU A 3 -8.84 -12.97 22.89
N LYS A 4 -8.53 -13.19 21.62
CA LYS A 4 -8.61 -12.13 20.59
C LYS A 4 -9.81 -12.40 19.70
N GLU A 5 -10.81 -11.55 19.89
CA GLU A 5 -12.02 -11.36 19.10
C GLU A 5 -11.84 -11.70 17.61
N GLU A 6 -12.50 -12.77 17.20
CA GLU A 6 -12.77 -13.08 15.80
C GLU A 6 -13.94 -12.20 15.35
N LYS A 7 -13.62 -11.08 14.70
CA LYS A 7 -14.65 -10.19 14.11
C LYS A 7 -15.10 -10.79 12.79
N GLU A 8 -16.29 -11.35 12.81
CA GLU A 8 -17.09 -11.74 11.65
C GLU A 8 -17.27 -10.54 10.71
N VAL A 9 -16.49 -10.50 9.63
CA VAL A 9 -16.59 -9.46 8.61
C VAL A 9 -17.70 -9.88 7.64
N LYS A 10 -18.90 -9.33 7.86
CA LYS A 10 -20.03 -9.40 6.91
C LYS A 10 -19.53 -9.09 5.50
N GLU A 11 -19.64 -10.08 4.62
CA GLU A 11 -19.26 -10.04 3.21
C GLU A 11 -20.08 -9.00 2.43
N LYS A 12 -19.72 -7.72 2.61
CA LYS A 12 -20.15 -6.65 1.73
C LYS A 12 -19.33 -6.83 0.46
N LYS A 13 -19.99 -7.14 -0.67
CA LYS A 13 -19.39 -7.28 -2.02
C LYS A 13 -18.14 -6.40 -2.13
N HIS A 14 -16.97 -7.03 -1.94
CA HIS A 14 -15.74 -6.27 -1.89
C HIS A 14 -15.43 -5.85 -3.34
N VAL A 15 -15.33 -4.55 -3.53
CA VAL A 15 -14.88 -3.94 -4.77
C VAL A 15 -13.62 -3.17 -4.47
N CYS A 16 -12.68 -3.23 -5.39
CA CYS A 16 -11.45 -2.47 -5.28
C CYS A 16 -11.79 -0.98 -5.20
N SER A 17 -11.36 -0.31 -4.14
CA SER A 17 -11.60 1.12 -3.93
C SER A 17 -10.84 2.01 -4.93
N ILE A 18 -9.90 1.44 -5.68
CA ILE A 18 -9.08 2.15 -6.67
C ILE A 18 -9.66 2.05 -8.09
N CYS A 19 -10.06 0.85 -8.51
CA CYS A 19 -10.53 0.62 -9.88
C CYS A 19 -11.99 0.15 -9.99
N GLY A 20 -12.69 -0.05 -8.87
CA GLY A 20 -14.10 -0.48 -8.83
C GLY A 20 -14.34 -1.92 -9.28
N ARG A 21 -13.30 -2.70 -9.59
CA ARG A 21 -13.43 -4.11 -9.97
C ARG A 21 -13.86 -4.95 -8.77
N PRO A 22 -14.70 -5.99 -8.96
CA PRO A 22 -14.99 -6.94 -7.90
C PRO A 22 -13.69 -7.63 -7.47
N SER A 23 -13.38 -7.56 -6.19
CA SER A 23 -12.20 -8.19 -5.60
C SER A 23 -12.45 -8.44 -4.14
N ASP A 24 -12.08 -9.61 -3.62
CA ASP A 24 -12.25 -9.97 -2.20
C ASP A 24 -11.50 -9.03 -1.24
N LEU A 25 -10.55 -8.27 -1.76
CA LEU A 25 -9.75 -7.28 -1.05
C LEU A 25 -10.28 -5.86 -1.28
N VAL A 26 -10.04 -4.98 -0.30
CA VAL A 26 -10.33 -3.53 -0.39
C VAL A 26 -9.59 -2.87 -1.56
N ILE A 27 -8.38 -3.36 -1.85
CA ILE A 27 -7.57 -2.96 -3.00
C ILE A 27 -7.18 -4.26 -3.72
N CYS A 28 -7.46 -4.36 -5.02
CA CYS A 28 -7.07 -5.55 -5.79
C CYS A 28 -5.54 -5.63 -5.93
N HIS A 29 -5.01 -6.84 -6.11
CA HIS A 29 -3.57 -7.08 -6.24
C HIS A 29 -2.90 -6.20 -7.31
N ALA A 30 -3.57 -5.97 -8.45
CA ALA A 30 -3.04 -5.10 -9.50
C ALA A 30 -2.86 -3.63 -9.07
N CYS A 31 -3.78 -3.11 -8.25
CA CYS A 31 -3.68 -1.75 -7.71
C CYS A 31 -2.69 -1.69 -6.54
N GLU A 32 -2.65 -2.74 -5.70
CA GLU A 32 -1.66 -2.86 -4.63
C GLU A 32 -0.23 -2.85 -5.18
N ASP A 33 0.04 -3.64 -6.22
CA ASP A 33 1.37 -3.77 -6.82
C ASP A 33 1.85 -2.44 -7.41
N LYS A 34 0.95 -1.70 -8.09
CA LYS A 34 1.23 -0.34 -8.57
C LYS A 34 1.58 0.61 -7.43
N ILE A 35 0.76 0.66 -6.37
CA ILE A 35 0.99 1.55 -5.23
C ILE A 35 2.33 1.21 -4.55
N ARG A 36 2.64 -0.09 -4.39
CA ARG A 36 3.93 -0.53 -3.84
C ARG A 36 5.10 -0.15 -4.75
N GLY A 37 4.96 -0.32 -6.07
CA GLY A 37 5.94 0.11 -7.06
C GLY A 37 6.22 1.62 -6.96
N GLU A 38 5.17 2.45 -7.03
CA GLU A 38 5.29 3.91 -6.93
C GLU A 38 5.91 4.36 -5.59
N ALA A 39 5.62 3.67 -4.49
CA ALA A 39 6.21 3.97 -3.19
C ALA A 39 7.71 3.61 -3.12
N LEU A 40 8.11 2.49 -3.74
CA LEU A 40 9.51 2.09 -3.84
C LEU A 40 10.31 3.05 -4.73
N GLU A 41 9.74 3.48 -5.85
CA GLU A 41 10.36 4.47 -6.74
C GLU A 41 10.53 5.82 -6.04
N LYS A 42 9.48 6.33 -5.38
CA LYS A 42 9.57 7.57 -4.58
C LYS A 42 10.63 7.49 -3.49
N LYS A 43 10.77 6.35 -2.81
CA LYS A 43 11.83 6.18 -1.80
C LYS A 43 13.22 6.25 -2.43
N HIS A 44 13.40 5.70 -3.63
CA HIS A 44 14.66 5.77 -4.36
C HIS A 44 14.98 7.18 -4.84
N ASP A 45 14.00 7.95 -5.32
CA ASP A 45 14.19 9.36 -5.69
C ASP A 45 14.50 10.24 -4.47
N ILE A 46 13.86 10.01 -3.33
CA ILE A 46 14.15 10.73 -2.08
C ILE A 46 15.57 10.42 -1.58
N ASP A 47 16.01 9.16 -1.61
CA ASP A 47 17.39 8.80 -1.22
C ASP A 47 18.43 9.44 -2.17
N LYS A 48 18.14 9.44 -3.47
CA LYS A 48 19.00 10.05 -4.49
C LYS A 48 19.07 11.57 -4.37
N ALA A 49 17.96 12.24 -4.08
CA ALA A 49 17.89 13.69 -3.86
C ALA A 49 18.51 14.09 -2.50
N GLY A 50 18.34 13.26 -1.47
CA GLY A 50 18.94 13.47 -0.15
C GLY A 50 20.47 13.31 -0.11
N ARG A 51 21.05 12.59 -1.08
CA ARG A 51 22.51 12.38 -1.18
C ARG A 51 23.29 13.56 -1.80
N THR A 52 22.59 14.52 -2.42
CA THR A 52 23.24 15.64 -3.12
C THR A 52 23.46 16.90 -2.28
N ASP A 53 22.94 17.00 -1.05
CA ASP A 53 23.01 18.25 -0.27
C ASP A 53 23.31 18.06 1.22
N SER A 54 24.22 17.15 1.59
CA SER A 54 24.67 17.06 2.98
C SER A 54 26.08 16.49 3.07
N GLY A 55 27.09 17.36 2.99
CA GLY A 55 28.44 16.99 3.47
C GLY A 55 29.65 17.49 2.69
N ARG A 56 29.60 18.69 2.09
CA ARG A 56 30.81 19.37 1.62
C ARG A 56 30.92 20.76 2.23
N ARG A 57 31.11 20.85 3.54
CA ARG A 57 31.77 21.97 4.23
C ARG A 57 32.53 21.45 5.44
#